data_AF-A0A2V9Q9P2-F1
#
_entry.id   AF-A0A2V9Q9P2-F1
#
_cell.length_a   1.000
_cell.length_b   1.000
_cell.length_c   1.000
_cell.angle_alpha   90.00
_cell.angle_beta   90.00
_cell.angle_gamma   90.00
#
_symmetry.space_group_name_H-M   'P 1'
#
loop_
_entity.id
_entity.type
_entity.pdbx_description
1 polymer ?
#
loop_
_entity_poly.entity_id
_entity_poly.type
_entity_poly.pdbx_seq_one_letter_code
_entity_poly.pdbx_strand_id
1 'polypeptide(L)'
;MQLLDRFCQEDRVRIRHPRRNLQIKFVRPLSAGNEFVAYIDAIGRLDGQGCLLEWKTTASRYPEEPDGLLALDPQLICYSWITGISEVAQVVFVRKRLVEIQYLHTTINDEQRREFGQLVETTVRQIESAQFLPHSGIRFPQNPCSSCPYIGLCLGRQELVEAALIRRPGAESLDWLDELHY
;
A
#
# COMPACT_ATOMS: atom_id res chain seq x y z
N MET A 1 -4.95 11.12 -23.51
CA MET A 1 -3.76 10.94 -24.38
C MET A 1 -2.53 11.69 -23.85
N GLN A 2 -2.64 12.96 -23.42
CA GLN A 2 -1.49 13.79 -22.99
C GLN A 2 -0.59 13.24 -21.86
N LEU A 3 -1.08 12.38 -20.96
CA LEU A 3 -0.33 11.99 -19.75
C LEU A 3 0.75 10.95 -20.03
N LEU A 4 0.47 9.94 -20.87
CA LEU A 4 1.49 8.98 -21.30
C LEU A 4 2.49 9.61 -22.28
N ASP A 5 2.02 10.52 -23.14
CA ASP A 5 2.91 11.28 -24.04
C ASP A 5 3.91 12.10 -23.23
N ARG A 6 3.44 12.80 -22.19
CA ARG A 6 4.29 13.55 -21.27
C ARG A 6 5.30 12.66 -20.54
N PHE A 7 4.85 11.51 -20.03
CA PHE A 7 5.73 10.54 -19.38
C PHE A 7 6.86 10.08 -20.29
N CYS A 8 6.54 9.76 -21.56
CA CYS A 8 7.52 9.36 -22.57
C CYS A 8 8.47 10.51 -22.94
N GLN A 9 7.97 11.75 -23.01
CA GLN A 9 8.79 12.93 -23.34
C GLN A 9 9.81 13.26 -22.23
N GLU A 10 9.44 13.05 -20.97
CA GLU A 10 10.33 13.34 -19.84
C GLU A 10 11.50 12.34 -19.75
N ASP A 11 11.35 11.10 -20.25
CA ASP A 11 12.38 10.03 -20.30
C ASP A 11 13.16 9.81 -18.98
N ARG A 12 12.54 10.16 -17.84
CA ARG A 12 13.16 10.06 -16.52
C ARG A 12 13.23 8.63 -16.01
N VAL A 13 12.28 7.79 -16.42
CA VAL A 13 12.12 6.43 -15.92
C VAL A 13 12.57 5.41 -16.96
N ARG A 14 13.47 4.51 -16.55
CA ARG A 14 14.02 3.47 -17.44
C ARG A 14 13.93 2.10 -16.78
N ILE A 15 13.19 1.20 -17.42
CA ILE A 15 13.01 -0.18 -16.96
C ILE A 15 13.63 -1.10 -18.01
N ARG A 16 14.81 -1.64 -17.70
CA ARG A 16 15.48 -2.60 -18.57
C ARG A 16 14.80 -3.95 -18.43
N HIS A 17 14.71 -4.74 -19.51
CA HIS A 17 14.06 -6.05 -19.51
C HIS A 17 12.66 -6.07 -18.84
N PRO A 18 11.68 -5.31 -19.37
CA PRO A 18 10.36 -5.17 -18.73
C PRO A 18 9.67 -6.48 -18.34
N ARG A 19 9.87 -7.56 -19.12
CA ARG A 19 9.34 -8.90 -18.81
C ARG A 19 9.81 -9.49 -17.47
N ARG A 20 10.94 -9.02 -16.93
CA ARG A 20 11.50 -9.45 -15.64
C ARG A 20 11.35 -8.39 -14.55
N ASN A 21 11.18 -7.14 -14.94
CA ASN A 21 11.34 -5.98 -14.08
C ASN A 21 10.06 -5.15 -13.91
N LEU A 22 8.94 -5.62 -14.46
CA LEU A 22 7.59 -5.10 -14.21
C LEU A 22 6.76 -6.16 -13.49
N GLN A 23 5.89 -5.73 -12.56
CA GLN A 23 4.93 -6.57 -11.84
C GLN A 23 5.57 -7.83 -11.25
N ILE A 24 6.66 -7.63 -10.51
CA ILE A 24 7.51 -8.71 -10.03
C ILE A 24 6.93 -9.27 -8.74
N LYS A 25 6.65 -10.57 -8.73
CA LYS A 25 6.23 -11.27 -7.51
C LYS A 25 7.45 -11.61 -6.66
N PHE A 26 7.42 -11.19 -5.40
CA PHE A 26 8.33 -11.65 -4.36
C PHE A 26 7.56 -12.46 -3.33
N VAL A 27 8.20 -13.51 -2.84
CA VAL A 27 7.67 -14.37 -1.78
C VAL A 27 8.73 -14.45 -0.70
N ARG A 28 8.34 -14.19 0.54
CA ARG A 28 9.20 -14.33 1.71
C ARG A 28 8.54 -15.31 2.69
N PRO A 29 9.20 -16.42 3.03
CA PRO A 29 8.67 -17.34 4.02
C PRO A 29 8.62 -16.65 5.39
N LEU A 30 7.58 -16.97 6.15
CA LEU A 30 7.32 -16.51 7.51
C LEU A 30 7.27 -17.70 8.48
N SER A 31 7.07 -17.41 9.76
CA SER A 31 6.83 -18.42 10.79
C SER A 31 5.56 -19.25 10.52
N ALA A 32 5.49 -20.44 11.13
CA ALA A 32 4.37 -21.38 11.02
C ALA A 32 4.02 -21.85 9.59
N GLY A 33 4.94 -21.70 8.63
CA GLY A 33 4.71 -22.08 7.23
C GLY A 33 3.90 -21.06 6.44
N ASN A 34 3.67 -19.85 6.99
CA ASN A 34 3.06 -18.75 6.27
C ASN A 34 4.03 -18.15 5.23
N GLU A 35 3.49 -17.42 4.27
CA GLU A 35 4.26 -16.68 3.28
C GLU A 35 3.76 -15.24 3.19
N PHE A 36 4.70 -14.29 3.18
CA PHE A 36 4.42 -12.92 2.78
C PHE A 36 4.64 -12.78 1.27
N VAL A 37 3.63 -12.30 0.55
CA VAL A 37 3.69 -12.11 -0.90
C VAL A 37 3.52 -10.63 -1.23
N ALA A 38 4.43 -10.09 -2.02
CA ALA A 38 4.32 -8.73 -2.56
C ALA A 38 4.46 -8.74 -4.08
N TYR A 39 3.75 -7.83 -4.74
CA TYR A 39 3.93 -7.54 -6.15
C TYR A 39 4.54 -6.15 -6.27
N ILE A 40 5.77 -6.10 -6.76
CA ILE A 40 6.51 -4.86 -6.98
C ILE A 40 6.17 -4.36 -8.38
N ASP A 41 5.69 -3.14 -8.47
CA ASP A 41 5.27 -2.51 -9.73
C ASP A 41 6.39 -2.49 -10.77
N ALA A 42 7.58 -2.03 -10.40
CA ALA A 42 8.78 -2.21 -11.21
C ALA A 42 10.10 -2.09 -10.44
N ILE A 43 11.16 -2.64 -11.02
CA ILE A 43 12.56 -2.36 -10.64
C ILE A 43 13.23 -1.69 -11.84
N GLY A 44 13.76 -0.49 -11.64
CA GLY A 44 14.26 0.31 -12.76
C GLY A 44 15.20 1.39 -12.33
N ARG A 45 15.18 2.49 -13.09
CA ARG A 45 15.90 3.72 -12.76
C ARG A 45 14.97 4.92 -12.86
N LEU A 46 15.15 5.86 -11.95
CA LEU A 46 14.61 7.22 -12.02
C LEU A 46 15.79 8.19 -12.05
N ASP A 47 15.87 9.04 -13.07
CA ASP A 47 16.97 10.01 -13.27
C ASP A 47 18.37 9.39 -13.21
N GLY A 48 18.48 8.13 -13.68
CA GLY A 48 19.71 7.37 -13.67
C GLY A 48 20.00 6.59 -12.38
N GLN A 49 19.32 6.88 -11.27
CA GLN A 49 19.44 6.16 -10.00
C GLN A 49 18.61 4.88 -10.01
N GLY A 50 19.21 3.75 -9.62
CA GLY A 50 18.51 2.46 -9.55
C GLY A 50 17.61 2.38 -8.33
N CYS A 51 16.34 2.06 -8.51
CA CYS A 51 15.35 2.04 -7.44
C CYS A 51 14.17 1.09 -7.72
N LEU A 52 13.40 0.83 -6.67
CA LEU A 52 12.03 0.30 -6.81
C LEU A 52 11.11 1.43 -7.26
N LEU A 53 10.22 1.14 -8.19
CA LEU A 53 9.26 2.12 -8.72
C LEU A 53 7.84 1.65 -8.38
N GLU A 54 7.02 2.59 -7.92
CA GLU A 54 5.59 2.41 -7.68
C GLU A 54 4.79 3.37 -8.58
N TRP A 55 3.75 2.87 -9.25
CA TRP A 55 2.86 3.67 -10.07
C TRP A 55 1.63 4.09 -9.28
N LYS A 56 1.34 5.39 -9.23
CA LYS A 56 0.09 5.90 -8.62
C LYS A 56 -0.69 6.74 -9.61
N THR A 57 -2.00 6.67 -9.52
CA THR A 57 -2.90 7.59 -10.20
C THR A 57 -3.76 8.29 -9.17
N THR A 58 -3.76 9.61 -9.16
CA THR A 58 -4.43 10.44 -8.14
C THR A 58 -5.15 11.63 -8.78
N ALA A 59 -6.12 12.21 -8.07
CA ALA A 59 -6.78 13.45 -8.48
C ALA A 59 -6.00 14.70 -8.04
N SER A 60 -5.16 14.59 -7.02
CA SER A 60 -4.41 15.69 -6.42
C SER A 60 -2.94 15.32 -6.23
N ARG A 61 -2.08 16.35 -6.20
CA ARG A 61 -0.67 16.17 -5.89
C ARG A 61 -0.50 15.59 -4.50
N TYR A 62 0.56 14.80 -4.32
CA TYR A 62 1.03 14.48 -2.99
C TYR A 62 1.85 15.64 -2.42
N PRO A 63 1.76 15.89 -1.10
CA PRO A 63 2.60 16.86 -0.43
C PRO A 63 4.07 16.42 -0.50
N GLU A 64 4.94 17.37 -0.82
CA GLU A 64 6.40 17.19 -0.83
C GLU A 64 7.02 17.57 0.52
N GLU A 65 6.25 18.26 1.37
CA GLU A 65 6.64 18.71 2.71
C GLU A 65 5.76 18.07 3.80
N PRO A 66 6.30 17.77 4.99
CA PRO A 66 7.71 17.91 5.35
C PRO A 66 8.59 16.88 4.64
N ASP A 67 9.87 17.20 4.50
CA ASP A 67 10.90 16.27 4.03
C ASP A 67 10.79 14.90 4.73
N GLY A 68 10.93 13.83 3.94
CA GLY A 68 10.87 12.45 4.44
C GLY A 68 9.47 11.86 4.59
N LEU A 69 8.40 12.61 4.28
CA LEU A 69 7.03 12.09 4.34
C LEU A 69 6.83 10.82 3.48
N LEU A 70 7.46 10.77 2.30
CA LEU A 70 7.42 9.60 1.42
C LEU A 70 8.02 8.35 2.07
N ALA A 71 9.04 8.50 2.92
CA ALA A 71 9.70 7.39 3.59
C ALA A 71 8.77 6.68 4.59
N LEU A 72 7.65 7.30 4.95
CA LEU A 72 6.63 6.74 5.82
C LEU A 72 5.58 5.93 5.06
N ASP A 73 5.64 5.90 3.72
CA ASP A 73 4.68 5.13 2.90
C ASP A 73 4.85 3.62 3.18
N PRO A 74 3.83 2.93 3.74
CA PRO A 74 3.96 1.53 4.10
C PRO A 74 4.17 0.60 2.90
N GLN A 75 3.71 0.98 1.70
CA GLN A 75 3.89 0.19 0.49
C GLN A 75 5.35 0.27 0.01
N LEU A 76 5.97 1.45 0.06
CA LEU A 76 7.39 1.59 -0.25
C LEU A 76 8.30 0.91 0.78
N ILE A 77 7.98 0.99 2.07
CA ILE A 77 8.71 0.25 3.12
C ILE A 77 8.58 -1.26 2.88
N CYS A 78 7.38 -1.75 2.55
CA CYS A 78 7.14 -3.15 2.20
C CYS A 78 8.00 -3.60 1.01
N TYR A 79 8.01 -2.81 -0.07
CA TYR A 79 8.81 -3.08 -1.26
C TYR A 79 10.29 -3.17 -0.91
N SER A 80 10.81 -2.23 -0.12
CA SER A 80 12.19 -2.24 0.33
C SER A 80 12.51 -3.45 1.22
N TRP A 81 11.63 -3.78 2.16
CA TRP A 81 11.81 -4.88 3.10
C TRP A 81 11.89 -6.25 2.42
N ILE A 82 11.02 -6.51 1.44
CA ILE A 82 10.97 -7.82 0.77
C ILE A 82 12.06 -7.98 -0.30
N THR A 83 12.48 -6.90 -0.94
CA THR A 83 13.50 -6.94 -2.00
C THR A 83 14.93 -6.70 -1.50
N GLY A 84 15.07 -6.03 -0.35
CA GLY A 84 16.34 -5.56 0.18
C GLY A 84 16.86 -4.27 -0.44
N ILE A 85 16.13 -3.66 -1.40
CA ILE A 85 16.55 -2.43 -2.10
C ILE A 85 16.09 -1.20 -1.30
N SER A 86 17.02 -0.33 -0.91
CA SER A 86 16.73 0.87 -0.10
C SER A 86 16.14 2.03 -0.91
N GLU A 87 16.60 2.22 -2.13
CA GLU A 87 16.17 3.32 -3.01
C GLU A 87 14.78 3.02 -3.59
N VAL A 88 13.83 3.90 -3.32
CA VAL A 88 12.43 3.74 -3.72
C VAL A 88 11.87 5.04 -4.29
N ALA A 89 10.97 4.93 -5.26
CA ALA A 89 10.33 6.08 -5.85
C ALA A 89 8.86 5.82 -6.21
N GLN A 90 8.06 6.87 -6.07
CA GLN A 90 6.69 6.96 -6.56
C GLN A 90 6.65 7.79 -7.85
N VAL A 91 6.08 7.21 -8.90
CA VAL A 91 5.72 7.92 -10.12
C VAL A 91 4.21 8.14 -10.11
N VAL A 92 3.82 9.39 -9.85
CA VAL A 92 2.45 9.76 -9.55
C VAL A 92 1.84 10.51 -10.72
N PHE A 93 0.89 9.87 -11.38
CA PHE A 93 0.09 10.44 -12.46
C PHE A 93 -1.07 11.25 -11.89
N VAL A 94 -0.97 12.57 -11.93
CA VAL A 94 -1.96 13.49 -11.37
C VAL A 94 -3.00 13.84 -12.45
N ARG A 95 -4.22 13.33 -12.29
CA ARG A 95 -5.34 13.51 -13.22
C ARG A 95 -6.03 14.86 -13.00
N LYS A 96 -5.39 15.93 -13.45
CA LYS A 96 -5.96 17.28 -13.53
C LYS A 96 -6.15 17.72 -14.97
N ARG A 97 -6.84 18.86 -15.18
CA ARG A 97 -7.05 19.47 -16.50
C ARG A 97 -5.74 19.68 -17.26
N LEU A 98 -4.67 20.03 -16.55
CA LEU A 98 -3.29 19.97 -17.03
C LEU A 98 -2.67 18.68 -16.49
N VAL A 99 -2.22 17.82 -17.40
CA VAL A 99 -1.56 16.57 -17.02
C VAL A 99 -0.26 16.87 -16.29
N GLU A 100 0.00 16.17 -15.20
CA GLU A 100 1.16 16.40 -14.37
C GLU A 100 1.65 15.05 -13.82
N ILE A 101 2.96 14.90 -13.76
CA ILE A 101 3.61 13.69 -13.23
C ILE A 101 4.55 14.16 -12.10
N GLN A 102 4.29 13.69 -10.89
CA GLN A 102 5.24 13.87 -9.78
C GLN A 102 6.14 12.65 -9.69
N TYR A 103 7.42 12.89 -9.46
CA TYR A 103 8.42 11.85 -9.20
C TYR A 103 8.96 12.11 -7.80
N LEU A 104 8.54 11.28 -6.87
CA LEU A 104 8.95 11.39 -5.47
C LEU A 104 9.94 10.27 -5.19
N HIS A 105 11.06 10.60 -4.57
CA HIS A 105 12.15 9.66 -4.32
C HIS A 105 12.55 9.72 -2.85
N THR A 106 12.85 8.56 -2.26
CA THR A 106 13.38 8.49 -0.90
C THR A 106 14.20 7.21 -0.69
N THR A 107 14.85 7.12 0.46
CA THR A 107 15.66 5.97 0.84
C THR A 107 15.06 5.34 2.10
N ILE A 108 14.73 4.06 2.04
CA ILE A 108 14.26 3.29 3.20
C ILE A 108 15.46 2.70 3.95
N ASN A 109 15.61 3.09 5.21
CA ASN A 109 16.74 2.67 6.03
C ASN A 109 16.53 1.24 6.61
N ASP A 110 17.57 0.70 7.25
CA ASP A 110 17.50 -0.64 7.84
C ASP A 110 16.56 -0.71 9.05
N GLU A 111 16.41 0.40 9.79
CA GLU A 111 15.51 0.46 10.95
C GLU A 111 14.05 0.30 10.53
N GLN A 112 13.61 1.07 9.54
CA GLN A 112 12.27 0.96 8.95
C GLN A 112 11.99 -0.46 8.44
N ARG A 113 12.98 -1.11 7.80
CA ARG A 113 12.85 -2.51 7.36
C ARG A 113 12.74 -3.48 8.54
N ARG A 114 13.49 -3.28 9.62
CA ARG A 114 13.38 -4.10 10.84
C ARG A 114 12.01 -3.92 11.50
N GLU A 115 11.56 -2.69 11.67
CA GLU A 115 10.25 -2.35 12.25
C GLU A 115 9.12 -2.94 11.42
N PHE A 116 9.18 -2.83 10.10
CA PHE A 116 8.20 -3.44 9.21
C PHE A 116 8.18 -4.97 9.35
N GLY A 117 9.35 -5.61 9.46
CA GLY A 117 9.43 -7.05 9.72
C GLY A 117 8.78 -7.44 11.06
N GLN A 118 9.00 -6.67 12.12
CA GLN A 118 8.37 -6.87 13.42
C GLN A 118 6.85 -6.67 13.37
N LEU A 119 6.39 -5.68 12.59
CA LEU A 119 4.98 -5.44 12.34
C LEU A 119 4.35 -6.66 11.67
N VAL A 120 4.96 -7.19 10.60
CA VAL A 120 4.47 -8.40 9.90
C VAL A 120 4.35 -9.58 10.87
N GLU A 121 5.40 -9.91 11.62
CA GLU A 121 5.38 -11.04 12.58
C GLU A 121 4.35 -10.84 13.70
N THR A 122 4.13 -9.60 14.13
CA THR A 122 3.12 -9.29 15.16
C THR A 122 1.72 -9.42 14.59
N THR A 123 1.48 -8.90 13.39
CA THR A 123 0.18 -9.01 12.70
C THR A 123 -0.17 -10.47 12.40
N VAL A 124 0.79 -11.29 11.97
CA VAL A 124 0.57 -12.73 11.76
C VAL A 124 0.13 -13.40 13.06
N ARG A 125 0.86 -13.21 14.16
CA ARG A 125 0.49 -13.78 15.47
C ARG A 125 -0.88 -13.30 15.95
N GLN A 126 -1.24 -12.04 15.72
CA GLN A 126 -2.57 -11.52 16.05
C GLN A 126 -3.66 -12.19 15.24
N ILE A 127 -3.46 -12.37 13.94
CA ILE A 127 -4.41 -13.07 13.06
C ILE A 127 -4.57 -14.54 13.51
N GLU A 128 -3.46 -15.24 13.75
CA GLU A 128 -3.46 -16.64 14.20
C GLU A 128 -4.12 -16.84 15.56
N SER A 129 -4.05 -15.84 16.44
CA SER A 129 -4.73 -15.83 17.76
C SER A 129 -6.13 -15.22 17.73
N ALA A 130 -6.68 -14.93 16.54
CA ALA A 130 -7.98 -14.32 16.33
C ALA A 130 -8.17 -12.97 17.07
N GLN A 131 -7.10 -12.20 17.24
CA GLN A 131 -7.11 -10.88 17.86
C GLN A 131 -7.39 -9.78 16.82
N PHE A 132 -8.67 -9.46 16.63
CA PHE A 132 -9.14 -8.40 15.72
C PHE A 132 -9.55 -7.15 16.48
N LEU A 133 -8.57 -6.45 17.07
CA LEU A 133 -8.84 -5.25 17.86
C LEU A 133 -9.28 -4.08 16.96
N PRO A 134 -10.33 -3.32 17.33
CA PRO A 134 -10.74 -2.14 16.59
C PRO A 134 -9.76 -0.98 16.85
N HIS A 135 -8.63 -1.00 16.16
CA HIS A 135 -7.69 0.12 16.12
C HIS A 135 -7.79 0.81 14.76
N SER A 136 -8.05 2.11 14.77
CA SER A 136 -7.91 2.91 13.57
C SER A 136 -6.42 2.99 13.22
N GLY A 137 -6.01 2.31 12.16
CA GLY A 137 -4.68 2.54 11.60
C GLY A 137 -4.55 4.02 11.25
N ILE A 138 -3.57 4.73 11.81
CA ILE A 138 -3.34 6.13 11.46
C ILE A 138 -2.67 6.13 10.07
N ARG A 139 -3.45 6.37 9.01
CA ARG A 139 -2.92 6.62 7.65
C ARG A 139 -2.89 8.12 7.40
N PHE A 140 -1.94 8.83 8.00
CA PHE A 140 -1.80 10.27 7.74
C PHE A 140 -1.72 10.54 6.22
N PRO A 141 -2.46 11.52 5.65
CA PRO A 141 -3.38 12.47 6.32
C PRO A 141 -4.85 12.03 6.38
N GLN A 142 -5.21 10.82 5.93
CA GLN A 142 -6.60 10.37 5.82
C GLN A 142 -7.02 9.49 7.01
N ASN A 143 -8.10 9.86 7.71
CA ASN A 143 -8.72 8.97 8.68
C ASN A 143 -9.44 7.82 7.94
N PRO A 144 -8.93 6.58 8.00
CA PRO A 144 -9.52 5.47 7.24
C PRO A 144 -10.91 5.08 7.75
N CYS A 145 -11.29 5.48 8.96
CA CYS A 145 -12.64 5.21 9.48
C CYS A 145 -13.72 5.94 8.69
N SER A 146 -13.42 7.08 8.06
CA SER A 146 -14.43 7.89 7.34
C SER A 146 -15.03 7.20 6.11
N SER A 147 -14.29 6.25 5.52
CA SER A 147 -14.74 5.46 4.37
C SER A 147 -14.78 3.96 4.66
N CYS A 148 -14.61 3.56 5.93
CA CYS A 148 -14.58 2.15 6.31
C CYS A 148 -16.00 1.56 6.27
N PRO A 149 -16.25 0.51 5.47
CA PRO A 149 -17.54 -0.18 5.44
C PRO A 149 -17.96 -0.78 6.79
N TYR A 150 -16.98 -1.07 7.66
CA TYR A 150 -17.19 -1.74 8.94
C TYR A 150 -17.31 -0.77 10.12
N ILE A 151 -17.34 0.55 9.88
CA ILE A 151 -17.36 1.56 10.95
C ILE A 151 -18.57 1.41 11.88
N GLY A 152 -19.72 0.97 11.36
CA GLY A 152 -20.91 0.68 12.16
C GLY A 152 -20.67 -0.43 13.18
N LEU A 153 -19.98 -1.52 12.79
CA LEU A 153 -19.60 -2.61 13.69
C LEU A 153 -18.60 -2.12 14.75
N CYS A 154 -17.59 -1.36 14.35
CA CYS A 154 -16.59 -0.83 15.29
C CYS A 154 -17.19 0.11 16.36
N LEU A 155 -18.23 0.86 16.01
CA LEU A 155 -18.89 1.81 16.91
C LEU A 155 -20.14 1.25 17.60
N GLY A 156 -20.57 0.02 17.28
CA GLY A 156 -21.83 -0.54 17.75
C GLY A 156 -23.07 0.24 17.28
N ARG A 157 -23.02 0.82 16.07
CA ARG A 157 -24.08 1.66 15.49
C ARG A 157 -24.78 0.96 14.35
N GLN A 158 -25.95 0.41 14.63
CA GLN A 158 -26.73 -0.39 13.68
C GLN A 158 -27.12 0.43 12.43
N GLU A 159 -27.43 1.72 12.59
CA GLU A 159 -27.80 2.56 11.44
C GLU A 159 -26.66 2.67 10.40
N LEU A 160 -25.40 2.64 10.86
CA LEU A 160 -24.23 2.68 9.98
C LEU A 160 -23.92 1.29 9.39
N VAL A 161 -24.23 0.22 10.12
CA VAL A 161 -24.10 -1.16 9.61
C VAL A 161 -25.02 -1.35 8.41
N GLU A 162 -26.29 -1.00 8.55
CA GLU A 162 -27.28 -1.15 7.48
C GLU A 162 -26.96 -0.28 6.26
N ALA A 163 -26.41 0.92 6.47
CA ALA A 163 -26.10 1.86 5.40
C ALA A 163 -24.81 1.54 4.63
N ALA A 164 -23.78 0.99 5.29
CA ALA A 164 -22.42 0.96 4.74
C ALA A 164 -21.72 -0.42 4.76
N LEU A 165 -22.23 -1.41 5.52
CA LEU A 165 -21.57 -2.72 5.61
C LEU A 165 -21.64 -3.44 4.26
N ILE A 166 -20.47 -3.72 3.69
CA ILE A 166 -20.37 -4.54 2.49
C ILE A 166 -20.49 -6.01 2.90
N ARG A 167 -21.61 -6.63 2.56
CA ARG A 167 -21.80 -8.09 2.65
C ARG A 167 -21.37 -8.73 1.33
N ARG A 168 -20.55 -9.78 1.39
CA ARG A 168 -20.17 -10.52 0.17
C ARG A 168 -21.38 -11.33 -0.33
N PRO A 169 -21.78 -11.20 -1.61
CA PRO A 169 -22.80 -12.06 -2.20
C PRO A 169 -22.37 -13.53 -2.08
N GLY A 170 -23.26 -14.39 -1.56
CA GLY A 170 -22.99 -15.82 -1.35
C GLY A 170 -22.34 -16.19 0.00
N ALA A 171 -22.09 -15.22 0.87
CA ALA A 171 -21.69 -15.47 2.25
C ALA A 171 -22.88 -15.71 3.22
N GLU A 172 -24.12 -15.80 2.71
CA GLU A 172 -25.36 -16.08 3.48
C GLU A 172 -25.25 -17.38 4.30
N SER A 173 -24.44 -18.34 3.85
CA SER A 173 -24.13 -19.56 4.60
C SER A 173 -23.26 -19.34 5.84
N LEU A 174 -22.72 -18.14 6.02
CA LEU A 174 -21.93 -17.71 7.17
C LEU A 174 -22.70 -16.73 8.07
N ASP A 175 -24.00 -16.52 7.84
CA ASP A 175 -24.85 -15.66 8.68
C ASP A 175 -24.88 -16.15 10.15
N TRP A 176 -24.53 -17.41 10.42
CA TRP A 176 -24.34 -17.92 11.79
C TRP A 176 -23.19 -17.23 12.55
N LEU A 177 -22.24 -16.59 11.87
CA LEU A 177 -21.21 -15.77 12.51
C LEU A 177 -21.76 -14.43 13.01
N ASP A 178 -22.86 -13.93 12.43
CA ASP A 178 -23.59 -12.76 12.95
C ASP A 178 -24.36 -13.10 14.24
N GLU A 179 -24.58 -14.39 14.55
CA GLU A 179 -25.20 -14.87 15.81
C GLU A 179 -24.21 -15.02 16.98
N LEU A 180 -22.91 -14.77 16.76
CA LEU A 180 -21.93 -14.67 17.84
C LEU A 180 -22.11 -13.32 18.54
N HIS A 181 -23.13 -13.26 19.40
CA HIS A 181 -23.38 -12.17 20.33
C HIS A 181 -22.11 -11.85 21.14
N TYR A 182 -21.63 -10.61 21.02
CA TYR A 182 -20.75 -9.97 22.00
C TYR A 182 -21.55 -9.45 23.19
#